data_AF-A0A2V9SD34-F1
#
_entry.id   AF-A0A2V9SD34-F1
#
_cell.length_a   1.000
_cell.length_b   1.000
_cell.length_c   1.000
_cell.angle_alpha   90.00
_cell.angle_beta   90.00
_cell.angle_gamma   90.00
#
_symmetry.space_group_name_H-M   'P 1'
#
loop_
_entity.id
_entity.type
_entity.pdbx_description
1 polymer ?
#
loop_
_entity_poly.entity_id
_entity_poly.type
_entity_poly.pdbx_seq_one_letter_code
_entity_poly.pdbx_strand_id
1 'polypeptide(L)'
;MRLPILVLHICAGILGLVSGAAAISFRKGSRRHGIAGNVFVISTMSMSTAAAYLALMKHQMNNVFGGVLAFYLVTTAWATARRRDGQTGIFDWGALLFALAVGAGIITYGFEVANSPTGSKDGVPAGMYFFLGSVALLSAAGDIRMLVRGGVFGVHRIARHLCRMCFSLFIATGSFFLAQQQVFPHWLRKTNVLFLPAILPLILLIVWLFRVLFTNTYKGTDSPYRVHEDRAALREQSLSG
;
A
#
# COMPACT_ATOMS: atom_id res chain seq x y z
N MET A 1 -6.07 3.87 29.91
CA MET A 1 -5.61 4.53 28.65
C MET A 1 -5.80 3.70 27.38
N ARG A 2 -6.10 2.38 27.43
CA ARG A 2 -6.22 1.53 26.22
C ARG A 2 -7.53 1.72 25.43
N LEU A 3 -8.64 2.00 26.11
CA LEU A 3 -9.96 2.09 25.50
C LEU A 3 -10.05 3.21 24.43
N PRO A 4 -9.59 4.45 24.66
CA PRO A 4 -9.64 5.50 23.63
C PRO A 4 -8.86 5.14 22.36
N ILE A 5 -7.69 4.52 22.50
CA ILE A 5 -6.84 4.11 21.37
C ILE A 5 -7.50 2.96 20.59
N LEU A 6 -8.19 2.05 21.29
CA LEU A 6 -8.96 0.99 20.65
C LEU A 6 -10.14 1.56 19.86
N VAL A 7 -10.88 2.51 20.42
CA VAL A 7 -11.98 3.20 19.70
C VAL A 7 -11.44 3.90 18.47
N LEU A 8 -10.31 4.63 18.59
CA LEU A 8 -9.64 5.26 17.46
C LEU A 8 -9.27 4.23 16.39
N HIS A 9 -8.66 3.11 16.77
CA HIS A 9 -8.27 2.03 15.85
C HIS A 9 -9.48 1.49 15.07
N ILE A 10 -10.58 1.19 15.77
CA ILE A 10 -11.80 0.63 15.15
C ILE A 10 -12.43 1.65 14.19
N CYS A 11 -12.67 2.88 14.65
CA CYS A 11 -13.28 3.93 13.83
C CYS A 11 -12.42 4.24 12.59
N ALA A 12 -11.10 4.39 12.78
CA ALA A 12 -10.17 4.62 11.69
C ALA A 12 -10.10 3.42 10.73
N GLY A 13 -10.18 2.20 11.24
CA GLY A 13 -10.23 0.99 10.41
C GLY A 13 -11.48 0.89 9.56
N ILE A 14 -12.65 1.18 10.11
CA ILE A 14 -13.91 1.21 9.34
C ILE A 14 -13.82 2.28 8.24
N LEU A 15 -13.37 3.49 8.57
CA LEU A 15 -13.18 4.56 7.60
C LEU A 15 -12.18 4.16 6.51
N GLY A 16 -11.08 3.50 6.87
CA GLY A 16 -10.08 2.99 5.94
C GLY A 16 -10.66 1.95 4.97
N LEU A 17 -11.40 0.96 5.48
CA LEU A 17 -12.00 -0.07 4.62
C LEU A 17 -13.02 0.52 3.64
N VAL A 18 -13.93 1.38 4.13
CA VAL A 18 -14.98 2.00 3.30
C VAL A 18 -14.38 2.94 2.27
N SER A 19 -13.45 3.81 2.67
CA SER A 19 -12.81 4.76 1.76
C SER A 19 -11.87 4.09 0.75
N GLY A 20 -11.16 3.03 1.15
CA GLY A 20 -10.33 2.23 0.26
C GLY A 20 -11.15 1.50 -0.81
N ALA A 21 -12.28 0.89 -0.42
CA ALA A 21 -13.22 0.30 -1.36
C ALA A 21 -13.82 1.36 -2.31
N ALA A 22 -14.22 2.51 -1.79
CA ALA A 22 -14.71 3.62 -2.61
C ALA A 22 -13.66 4.14 -3.60
N ALA A 23 -12.40 4.27 -3.17
CA ALA A 23 -11.31 4.74 -4.01
C ALA A 23 -11.04 3.80 -5.20
N ILE A 24 -11.17 2.49 -5.01
CA ILE A 24 -11.06 1.48 -6.08
C ILE A 24 -12.22 1.56 -7.07
N SER A 25 -13.44 1.80 -6.57
CA SER A 25 -14.65 1.89 -7.41
C SER A 25 -14.72 3.16 -8.24
N PHE A 26 -14.10 4.25 -7.78
CA PHE A 26 -14.11 5.51 -8.52
C PHE A 26 -13.08 5.53 -9.65
N ARG A 27 -13.45 6.22 -10.74
CA ARG A 27 -12.55 6.44 -11.88
C ARG A 27 -11.27 7.12 -11.41
N LYS A 28 -10.12 6.52 -11.73
CA LYS A 28 -8.79 7.07 -11.44
C LYS A 28 -8.66 8.47 -12.04
N GLY A 29 -8.13 9.41 -11.25
CA GLY A 29 -8.00 10.83 -11.63
C GLY A 29 -9.26 11.68 -11.40
N SER A 30 -10.41 11.08 -11.07
CA SER A 30 -11.59 11.84 -10.68
C SER A 30 -11.43 12.49 -9.30
N ARG A 31 -12.14 13.60 -9.07
CA ARG A 31 -12.19 14.26 -7.75
C ARG A 31 -12.64 13.31 -6.64
N ARG A 32 -13.62 12.44 -6.92
CA ARG A 32 -14.14 11.45 -5.96
C ARG A 32 -13.08 10.42 -5.56
N HIS A 33 -12.29 9.94 -6.51
CA HIS A 33 -11.14 9.07 -6.24
C HIS A 33 -10.11 9.78 -5.34
N GLY A 34 -9.77 11.03 -5.64
CA GLY A 34 -8.83 11.81 -4.82
C GLY A 34 -9.30 12.03 -3.38
N ILE A 35 -10.59 12.35 -3.18
CA ILE A 35 -11.16 12.51 -1.83
C ILE A 35 -11.15 11.18 -1.07
N ALA A 36 -11.66 10.10 -1.68
CA ALA A 36 -11.67 8.78 -1.06
C ALA A 36 -10.26 8.30 -0.72
N GLY A 37 -9.30 8.51 -1.63
CA GLY A 37 -7.89 8.19 -1.39
C GLY A 37 -7.27 8.98 -0.24
N ASN A 38 -7.59 10.27 -0.09
CA ASN A 38 -7.11 11.07 1.04
C ASN A 38 -7.69 10.60 2.37
N VAL A 39 -8.99 10.29 2.42
CA VAL A 39 -9.62 9.71 3.61
C VAL A 39 -8.99 8.37 3.94
N PHE A 40 -8.75 7.52 2.93
CA PHE A 40 -8.06 6.23 3.09
C PHE A 40 -6.68 6.39 3.71
N VAL A 41 -5.87 7.34 3.22
CA VAL A 41 -4.53 7.59 3.75
C VAL A 41 -4.59 7.98 5.22
N ILE A 42 -5.36 9.02 5.56
CA ILE A 42 -5.41 9.56 6.92
C ILE A 42 -5.92 8.50 7.90
N SER A 43 -7.03 7.86 7.55
CA SER A 43 -7.63 6.82 8.39
C SER A 43 -6.71 5.61 8.57
N THR A 44 -6.06 5.15 7.50
CA THR A 44 -5.15 4.00 7.57
C THR A 44 -3.90 4.33 8.39
N MET A 45 -3.33 5.54 8.27
CA MET A 45 -2.20 5.98 9.11
C MET A 45 -2.56 6.01 10.60
N SER A 46 -3.73 6.56 10.94
CA SER A 46 -4.23 6.59 12.33
C SER A 46 -4.50 5.19 12.86
N MET A 47 -5.20 4.36 12.06
CA MET A 47 -5.50 2.97 12.40
C MET A 47 -4.22 2.17 12.64
N SER A 48 -3.24 2.26 11.74
CA SER A 48 -2.04 1.44 11.76
C SER A 48 -1.11 1.82 12.90
N THR A 49 -1.03 3.11 13.23
CA THR A 49 -0.31 3.61 14.42
C THR A 49 -0.94 3.07 15.70
N ALA A 50 -2.28 3.17 15.82
CA ALA A 50 -3.00 2.64 16.97
C ALA A 50 -2.90 1.10 17.06
N ALA A 51 -2.93 0.40 15.93
CA ALA A 51 -2.78 -1.04 15.84
C ALA A 51 -1.41 -1.49 16.37
N ALA A 52 -0.33 -0.86 15.88
CA ALA A 52 1.02 -1.17 16.31
C ALA A 52 1.20 -0.91 17.80
N TYR A 53 0.70 0.22 18.32
CA TYR A 53 0.76 0.53 19.75
C TYR A 53 -0.01 -0.49 20.61
N LEU A 54 -1.26 -0.81 20.26
CA LEU A 54 -2.06 -1.79 20.98
C LEU A 54 -1.45 -3.19 20.93
N ALA A 55 -0.87 -3.56 19.79
CA ALA A 55 -0.20 -4.85 19.60
C ALA A 55 1.09 -4.96 20.42
N LEU A 56 1.90 -3.90 20.48
CA LEU A 56 3.08 -3.82 21.35
C LEU A 56 2.70 -4.02 22.81
N MET A 57 1.63 -3.35 23.27
CA MET A 57 1.11 -3.48 24.64
C MET A 57 0.55 -4.87 24.97
N LYS A 58 0.26 -5.69 23.95
CA LYS A 58 -0.23 -7.06 24.08
C LYS A 58 0.83 -8.10 23.70
N HIS A 59 2.06 -7.68 23.40
CA HIS A 59 3.14 -8.53 22.90
C HIS A 59 2.80 -9.34 21.63
N GLN A 60 1.88 -8.85 20.79
CA GLN A 60 1.46 -9.52 19.55
C GLN A 60 2.27 -9.04 18.34
N MET A 61 3.48 -9.58 18.17
CA MET A 61 4.46 -9.09 17.19
C MET A 61 3.96 -9.16 15.74
N ASN A 62 3.15 -10.16 15.39
CA ASN A 62 2.47 -10.25 14.09
C ASN A 62 1.67 -8.98 13.75
N ASN A 63 0.89 -8.49 14.71
CA ASN A 63 0.04 -7.31 14.54
C ASN A 63 0.86 -6.02 14.55
N VAL A 64 1.99 -6.00 15.29
CA VAL A 64 2.96 -4.88 15.24
C VAL A 64 3.52 -4.74 13.83
N PHE A 65 4.03 -5.83 13.26
CA PHE A 65 4.60 -5.84 11.92
C PHE A 65 3.57 -5.45 10.86
N GLY A 66 2.35 -5.98 10.94
CA GLY A 66 1.26 -5.61 10.03
C GLY A 66 0.93 -4.11 10.08
N GLY A 67 0.79 -3.55 11.29
CA GLY A 67 0.51 -2.12 11.47
C GLY A 67 1.66 -1.23 10.96
N VAL A 68 2.89 -1.57 11.31
CA VAL A 68 4.08 -0.82 10.89
C VAL A 68 4.28 -0.86 9.37
N LEU A 69 4.12 -2.03 8.75
CA LEU A 69 4.22 -2.17 7.30
C LEU A 69 3.12 -1.41 6.57
N ALA A 70 1.86 -1.49 7.05
CA ALA A 70 0.75 -0.73 6.48
C ALA A 70 1.00 0.79 6.55
N PHE A 71 1.54 1.28 7.68
CA PHE A 71 1.92 2.68 7.86
C PHE A 71 2.98 3.12 6.85
N TYR A 72 4.04 2.33 6.68
CA TYR A 72 5.08 2.60 5.69
C TYR A 72 4.51 2.67 4.28
N LEU A 73 3.71 1.67 3.88
CA LEU A 73 3.14 1.60 2.53
C LEU A 73 2.25 2.80 2.24
N VAL A 74 1.34 3.14 3.14
CA VAL A 74 0.39 4.24 2.91
C VAL A 74 1.09 5.61 2.90
N THR A 75 2.06 5.82 3.78
CA THR A 75 2.80 7.09 3.86
C THR A 75 3.65 7.30 2.61
N THR A 76 4.35 6.25 2.16
CA THR A 76 5.15 6.33 0.92
C THR A 76 4.29 6.39 -0.34
N ALA A 77 3.09 5.81 -0.34
CA ALA A 77 2.12 5.95 -1.43
C ALA A 77 1.59 7.40 -1.54
N TRP A 78 1.30 8.02 -0.39
CA TRP A 78 0.85 9.40 -0.31
C TRP A 78 1.93 10.38 -0.76
N ALA A 79 3.17 10.17 -0.32
CA ALA A 79 4.32 10.96 -0.78
C ALA A 79 4.49 10.85 -2.30
N THR A 80 4.36 9.64 -2.85
CA THR A 80 4.41 9.38 -4.30
C THR A 80 3.31 10.13 -5.05
N ALA A 81 2.09 10.19 -4.49
CA ALA A 81 0.95 10.88 -5.10
C ALA A 81 1.05 12.42 -5.06
N ARG A 82 1.69 13.00 -4.04
CA ARG A 82 1.83 14.46 -3.91
C ARG A 82 3.01 15.05 -4.66
N ARG A 83 4.11 14.32 -4.78
CA ARG A 83 5.32 14.83 -5.45
C ARG A 83 5.17 14.82 -6.97
N ARG A 84 5.79 15.82 -7.61
CA ARG A 84 6.02 15.83 -9.06
C ARG A 84 7.08 14.78 -9.41
N ASP A 85 7.08 14.35 -10.66
CA ASP A 85 8.01 13.36 -11.17
C ASP A 85 9.48 13.80 -10.96
N GLY A 86 10.36 12.84 -10.67
CA GLY A 86 11.80 13.10 -10.50
C GLY A 86 12.22 13.79 -9.19
N GLN A 87 11.38 13.79 -8.16
CA GLN A 87 11.75 14.38 -6.86
C GLN A 87 12.05 13.32 -5.80
N THR A 88 13.31 13.23 -5.39
CA THR A 88 13.77 12.47 -4.21
C THR A 88 14.15 13.42 -3.08
N GLY A 89 13.99 13.00 -1.82
CA GLY A 89 14.37 13.79 -0.65
C GLY A 89 14.75 12.94 0.56
N ILE A 90 15.14 13.60 1.66
CA ILE A 90 15.59 12.92 2.89
C ILE A 90 14.57 11.95 3.47
N PHE A 91 13.28 12.25 3.29
CA PHE A 91 12.18 11.37 3.65
C PHE A 91 12.25 10.01 2.96
N ASP A 92 12.69 9.94 1.70
CA ASP A 92 12.75 8.68 0.96
C ASP A 92 13.87 7.78 1.47
N TRP A 93 15.00 8.37 1.88
CA TRP A 93 16.08 7.66 2.54
C TRP A 93 15.64 7.12 3.90
N GLY A 94 14.94 7.93 4.71
CA GLY A 94 14.37 7.48 5.97
C GLY A 94 13.35 6.36 5.78
N ALA A 95 12.47 6.48 4.77
CA ALA A 95 11.48 5.47 4.44
C ALA A 95 12.13 4.16 3.96
N LEU A 96 13.21 4.24 3.16
CA LEU A 96 13.99 3.07 2.74
C LEU A 96 14.61 2.34 3.93
N LEU A 97 15.32 3.07 4.80
CA LEU A 97 15.95 2.49 5.99
C LEU A 97 14.90 1.82 6.90
N PHE A 98 13.75 2.49 7.06
CA PHE A 98 12.63 1.93 7.80
C PHE A 98 12.09 0.64 7.17
N ALA A 99 11.88 0.61 5.85
CA ALA A 99 11.41 -0.57 5.15
C ALA A 99 12.38 -1.76 5.25
N LEU A 100 13.69 -1.49 5.16
CA LEU A 100 14.73 -2.51 5.33
C LEU A 100 14.75 -3.06 6.75
N ALA A 101 14.70 -2.20 7.77
CA ALA A 101 14.67 -2.62 9.16
C ALA A 101 13.41 -3.47 9.48
N VAL A 102 12.24 -3.03 9.01
CA VAL A 102 10.98 -3.76 9.17
C VAL A 102 11.01 -5.09 8.41
N GLY A 103 11.46 -5.08 7.15
CA GLY A 103 11.56 -6.28 6.33
C GLY A 103 12.51 -7.32 6.94
N ALA A 104 13.69 -6.90 7.37
CA ALA A 104 14.64 -7.76 8.06
C ALA A 104 14.06 -8.31 9.36
N GLY A 105 13.43 -7.46 10.19
CA GLY A 105 12.78 -7.88 11.43
C GLY A 105 11.70 -8.93 11.22
N ILE A 106 10.84 -8.74 10.21
CA ILE A 106 9.77 -9.70 9.86
C ILE A 106 10.37 -11.04 9.41
N ILE A 107 11.40 -11.02 8.56
CA ILE A 107 12.03 -12.25 8.05
C ILE A 107 12.74 -13.01 9.18
N THR A 108 13.49 -12.32 10.04
CA THR A 108 14.13 -12.93 11.22
C THR A 108 13.09 -13.59 12.12
N TYR A 109 11.97 -12.92 12.38
CA TYR A 109 10.87 -13.51 13.15
C TYR A 109 10.23 -14.70 12.42
N GLY A 110 10.15 -14.66 11.09
CA GLY A 110 9.68 -15.78 10.27
C GLY A 110 10.55 -17.02 10.45
N PHE A 111 11.87 -16.87 10.51
CA PHE A 111 12.78 -17.97 10.82
C PHE A 111 12.63 -18.48 12.26
N GLU A 112 12.42 -17.58 13.23
CA GLU A 112 12.14 -17.99 14.62
C GLU A 112 10.87 -18.85 14.70
N VAL A 113 9.80 -18.44 14.02
CA VAL A 113 8.54 -19.19 13.97
C VAL A 113 8.68 -20.50 13.20
N ALA A 114 9.43 -20.52 12.09
CA ALA A 114 9.68 -21.73 11.30
C ALA A 114 10.44 -22.81 12.09
N ASN A 115 11.36 -22.38 12.95
CA ASN A 115 12.14 -23.28 13.82
C ASN A 115 11.42 -23.61 15.14
N SER A 116 10.21 -23.07 15.37
CA SER A 116 9.41 -23.42 16.55
C SER A 116 8.75 -24.79 16.39
N PRO A 117 8.53 -25.56 17.49
CA PRO A 117 7.95 -26.90 17.43
C PRO A 117 6.58 -26.98 16.75
N THR A 118 5.84 -25.86 16.76
CA THR A 118 4.48 -25.73 16.23
C THR A 118 4.42 -25.14 14.81
N GLY A 119 5.55 -24.67 14.26
CA GLY A 119 5.62 -23.98 12.95
C GLY A 119 4.76 -22.71 12.84
N SER A 120 4.25 -22.23 13.98
CA SER A 120 3.29 -21.14 14.10
C SER A 120 3.42 -20.51 15.49
N LYS A 121 3.25 -19.19 15.57
CA LYS A 121 3.28 -18.43 16.82
C LYS A 121 2.05 -17.53 16.85
N ASP A 122 1.32 -17.55 17.96
CA ASP A 122 0.06 -16.81 18.14
C ASP A 122 -0.99 -17.08 17.03
N GLY A 123 -1.02 -18.31 16.50
CA GLY A 123 -1.94 -18.71 15.44
C GLY A 123 -1.56 -18.23 14.04
N VAL A 124 -0.37 -17.61 13.86
CA VAL A 124 0.13 -17.16 12.56
C VAL A 124 1.21 -18.13 12.06
N PRO A 125 1.02 -18.75 10.87
CA PRO A 125 2.02 -19.61 10.26
C PRO A 125 3.28 -18.84 9.84
N ALA A 126 4.45 -19.49 9.88
CA ALA A 126 5.72 -18.91 9.43
C ALA A 126 5.65 -18.33 8.00
N GLY A 127 4.90 -18.98 7.10
CA GLY A 127 4.70 -18.53 5.73
C GLY A 127 4.14 -17.10 5.60
N MET A 128 3.30 -16.65 6.55
CA MET A 128 2.77 -15.29 6.51
C MET A 128 3.83 -14.23 6.83
N TYR A 129 4.79 -14.55 7.70
CA TYR A 129 5.93 -13.68 7.99
C TYR A 129 6.83 -13.56 6.76
N PHE A 130 7.17 -14.68 6.11
CA PHE A 130 7.94 -14.62 4.86
C PHE A 130 7.22 -13.84 3.77
N PHE A 131 5.91 -14.01 3.64
CA PHE A 131 5.09 -13.24 2.71
C PHE A 131 5.17 -11.73 2.99
N LEU A 132 4.86 -11.27 4.21
CA LEU A 132 4.90 -9.85 4.55
C LEU A 132 6.32 -9.26 4.46
N GLY A 133 7.32 -10.02 4.90
CA GLY A 133 8.73 -9.65 4.81
C GLY A 133 9.17 -9.46 3.35
N SER A 134 8.75 -10.36 2.45
CA SER A 134 9.04 -10.22 1.02
C SER A 134 8.40 -8.97 0.41
N VAL A 135 7.16 -8.63 0.80
CA VAL A 135 6.48 -7.40 0.36
C VAL A 135 7.23 -6.15 0.84
N ALA A 136 7.70 -6.14 2.09
CA ALA A 136 8.51 -5.05 2.64
C ALA A 136 9.84 -4.89 1.87
N LEU A 137 10.55 -5.98 1.64
CA LEU A 137 11.84 -5.98 0.93
C LEU A 137 11.68 -5.62 -0.55
N LEU A 138 10.63 -6.09 -1.23
CA LEU A 138 10.33 -5.68 -2.61
C LEU A 138 9.99 -4.19 -2.70
N SER A 139 9.29 -3.65 -1.69
CA SER A 139 9.02 -2.22 -1.60
C SER A 139 10.30 -1.41 -1.39
N ALA A 140 11.21 -1.89 -0.53
CA ALA A 140 12.53 -1.31 -0.33
C ALA A 140 13.40 -1.38 -1.59
N ALA A 141 13.41 -2.50 -2.32
CA ALA A 141 14.09 -2.62 -3.61
C ALA A 141 13.55 -1.61 -4.63
N GLY A 142 12.23 -1.39 -4.64
CA GLY A 142 11.59 -0.34 -5.43
C GLY A 142 12.00 1.08 -5.01
N ASP A 143 12.27 1.32 -3.72
CA ASP A 143 12.80 2.59 -3.20
C ASP A 143 14.23 2.82 -3.61
N ILE A 144 15.09 1.80 -3.50
CA ILE A 144 16.47 1.85 -3.99
C ILE A 144 16.48 2.21 -5.47
N ARG A 145 15.69 1.51 -6.29
CA ARG A 145 15.61 1.79 -7.73
C ARG A 145 15.14 3.22 -8.02
N MET A 146 14.19 3.75 -7.24
CA MET A 146 13.74 5.13 -7.36
C MET A 146 14.86 6.11 -7.00
N LEU A 147 15.54 5.90 -5.87
CA LEU A 147 16.62 6.77 -5.39
C LEU A 147 17.80 6.80 -6.36
N VAL A 148 18.24 5.63 -6.84
CA VAL A 148 19.35 5.50 -7.80
C VAL A 148 19.04 6.19 -9.13
N ARG A 149 17.76 6.20 -9.56
CA ARG A 149 17.33 6.81 -10.83
C ARG A 149 16.89 8.28 -10.70
N GLY A 150 17.09 8.90 -9.53
CA GLY A 150 16.69 10.30 -9.30
C GLY A 150 15.18 10.52 -9.26
N GLY A 151 14.40 9.47 -8.95
CA GLY A 151 12.94 9.55 -8.79
C GLY A 151 12.16 8.52 -9.60
N VAL A 152 10.84 8.70 -9.62
CA VAL A 152 9.89 7.90 -10.41
C VAL A 152 9.11 8.80 -11.34
N PHE A 153 8.83 8.29 -12.54
CA PHE A 153 8.24 9.04 -13.64
C PHE A 153 7.03 8.30 -14.22
N GLY A 154 6.01 9.05 -14.67
CA GLY A 154 4.88 8.59 -15.45
C GLY A 154 4.25 7.28 -14.95
N VAL A 155 4.25 6.27 -15.82
CA VAL A 155 3.63 4.95 -15.55
C VAL A 155 4.19 4.25 -14.31
N HIS A 156 5.49 4.38 -14.02
CA HIS A 156 6.12 3.74 -12.86
C HIS A 156 5.70 4.41 -11.55
N ARG A 157 5.46 5.72 -11.55
CA ARG A 157 4.89 6.43 -10.41
C ARG A 157 3.47 5.94 -10.11
N ILE A 158 2.67 5.74 -11.17
CA ILE A 158 1.31 5.21 -11.07
C ILE A 158 1.32 3.77 -10.51
N ALA A 159 2.19 2.91 -11.03
CA ALA A 159 2.35 1.54 -10.56
C ALA A 159 2.80 1.48 -9.10
N ARG A 160 3.76 2.34 -8.72
CA ARG A 160 4.26 2.48 -7.35
C ARG A 160 3.17 2.88 -6.36
N HIS A 161 2.38 3.89 -6.71
CA HIS A 161 1.25 4.36 -5.89
C HIS A 161 0.19 3.26 -5.76
N LEU A 162 -0.22 2.64 -6.87
CA LEU A 162 -1.20 1.56 -6.89
C LEU A 162 -0.77 0.38 -6.01
N CYS A 163 0.47 -0.09 -6.20
CA CYS A 163 1.05 -1.20 -5.44
C CYS A 163 0.93 -0.95 -3.94
N ARG A 164 1.42 0.19 -3.47
CA ARG A 164 1.43 0.51 -2.04
C ARG A 164 0.04 0.72 -1.46
N MET A 165 -0.87 1.39 -2.18
CA MET A 165 -2.24 1.61 -1.69
C MET A 165 -3.01 0.28 -1.61
N CYS A 166 -2.96 -0.55 -2.65
CA CYS A 166 -3.66 -1.83 -2.65
C CYS A 166 -3.08 -2.83 -1.66
N PHE A 167 -1.75 -2.88 -1.48
CA PHE A 167 -1.15 -3.72 -0.43
C PHE A 167 -1.52 -3.22 0.97
N SER A 168 -1.55 -1.92 1.20
CA SER A 168 -2.01 -1.36 2.48
C SER A 168 -3.47 -1.74 2.75
N LEU A 169 -4.34 -1.66 1.74
CA LEU A 169 -5.73 -2.11 1.84
C LEU A 169 -5.84 -3.62 2.07
N PHE A 170 -5.01 -4.43 1.39
CA PHE A 170 -4.93 -5.89 1.62
C PHE A 170 -4.53 -6.22 3.06
N ILE A 171 -3.57 -5.50 3.65
CA ILE A 171 -3.20 -5.70 5.05
C ILE A 171 -4.38 -5.34 5.96
N ALA A 172 -5.10 -4.25 5.67
CA ALA A 172 -6.26 -3.84 6.47
C ALA A 172 -7.42 -4.86 6.38
N THR A 173 -7.78 -5.30 5.17
CA THR A 173 -8.82 -6.31 4.96
C THR A 173 -8.39 -7.67 5.53
N GLY A 174 -7.16 -8.11 5.30
CA GLY A 174 -6.63 -9.35 5.88
C GLY A 174 -6.63 -9.33 7.40
N SER A 175 -6.24 -8.22 8.01
CA SER A 175 -6.26 -8.06 9.47
C SER A 175 -7.69 -8.15 10.03
N PHE A 176 -8.68 -7.54 9.36
CA PHE A 176 -10.06 -7.57 9.83
C PHE A 176 -10.76 -8.91 9.55
N PHE A 177 -10.70 -9.41 8.32
CA PHE A 177 -11.46 -10.59 7.90
C PHE A 177 -10.79 -11.92 8.24
N LEU A 178 -9.45 -11.97 8.31
CA LEU A 178 -8.72 -13.22 8.59
C LEU A 178 -8.11 -13.24 10.00
N ALA A 179 -7.52 -12.14 10.47
CA ALA A 179 -6.90 -12.12 11.80
C ALA A 179 -7.90 -11.81 12.95
N GLN A 180 -9.11 -11.33 12.64
CA GLN A 180 -10.16 -11.05 13.63
C GLN A 180 -11.43 -11.87 13.39
N GLN A 181 -11.31 -13.12 12.92
CA GLN A 181 -12.47 -13.98 12.63
C GLN A 181 -13.45 -14.15 13.81
N GLN A 182 -12.98 -14.02 15.06
CA GLN A 182 -13.79 -14.10 16.27
C GLN A 182 -14.96 -13.10 16.34
N VAL A 183 -14.89 -11.97 15.63
CA VAL A 183 -15.98 -10.98 15.61
C VAL A 183 -17.15 -11.43 14.72
N PHE A 184 -16.94 -12.47 13.90
CA PHE A 184 -17.95 -12.97 12.97
C PHE A 184 -18.71 -14.18 13.54
N PRO A 185 -20.01 -14.34 13.18
CA PRO A 185 -20.80 -15.50 13.54
C PRO A 185 -20.13 -16.82 13.11
N HIS A 186 -20.37 -17.89 13.87
CA HIS A 186 -19.73 -19.19 13.63
C HIS A 186 -20.01 -19.78 12.24
N TRP A 187 -21.22 -19.58 11.71
CA TRP A 187 -21.57 -20.04 10.37
C TRP A 187 -20.70 -19.39 9.30
N LEU A 188 -20.45 -18.08 9.40
CA LEU A 188 -19.66 -17.34 8.42
C LEU A 188 -18.17 -17.71 8.45
N ARG A 189 -17.64 -18.00 9.65
CA ARG A 189 -16.26 -18.48 9.83
C ARG A 189 -15.98 -19.80 9.10
N LYS A 190 -16.96 -20.71 9.06
CA LYS A 190 -16.80 -22.04 8.41
C LYS A 190 -16.91 -22.00 6.89
N THR A 191 -17.53 -20.97 6.33
CA THR A 191 -17.88 -20.93 4.90
C THR A 191 -16.73 -20.39 4.03
N ASN A 192 -15.58 -20.02 4.62
CA ASN A 192 -14.44 -19.37 3.95
C ASN A 192 -14.76 -18.07 3.18
N VAL A 193 -15.99 -17.55 3.28
CA VAL A 193 -16.45 -16.33 2.60
C VAL A 193 -15.61 -15.11 3.00
N LEU A 194 -15.02 -15.10 4.20
CA LEU A 194 -14.14 -14.02 4.68
C LEU A 194 -12.83 -13.91 3.90
N PHE A 195 -12.38 -14.97 3.20
CA PHE A 195 -11.20 -14.91 2.34
C PHE A 195 -11.41 -14.04 1.10
N LEU A 196 -12.64 -13.97 0.59
CA LEU A 196 -12.98 -13.19 -0.59
C LEU A 196 -12.67 -11.69 -0.41
N PRO A 197 -13.23 -10.99 0.59
CA PRO A 197 -12.91 -9.58 0.81
C PRO A 197 -11.47 -9.37 1.32
N ALA A 198 -10.85 -10.37 1.95
CA ALA A 198 -9.46 -10.29 2.37
C ALA A 198 -8.49 -10.24 1.19
N ILE A 199 -8.65 -11.12 0.20
CA ILE A 199 -7.74 -11.31 -0.94
C ILE A 199 -8.08 -10.39 -2.13
N LEU A 200 -9.32 -9.91 -2.22
CA LEU A 200 -9.78 -9.07 -3.32
C LEU A 200 -8.85 -7.88 -3.65
N PRO A 201 -8.32 -7.09 -2.68
CA PRO A 201 -7.40 -6.01 -3.01
C PRO A 201 -6.11 -6.47 -3.69
N LEU A 202 -5.65 -7.70 -3.39
CA LEU A 202 -4.46 -8.30 -4.00
C LEU A 202 -4.74 -8.74 -5.44
N ILE A 203 -5.91 -9.33 -5.71
CA ILE A 203 -6.34 -9.68 -7.07
C ILE A 203 -6.45 -8.41 -7.93
N LEU A 204 -7.11 -7.38 -7.40
CA LEU A 204 -7.25 -6.10 -8.08
C LEU A 204 -5.90 -5.44 -8.33
N LEU A 205 -4.97 -5.51 -7.37
CA LEU A 205 -3.61 -5.03 -7.57
C LEU A 205 -2.96 -5.67 -8.81
N ILE A 206 -2.99 -7.00 -8.93
CA ILE A 206 -2.36 -7.70 -10.04
C ILE A 206 -2.98 -7.27 -11.38
N VAL A 207 -4.31 -7.25 -11.46
CA VAL A 207 -5.05 -6.85 -12.66
C VAL A 207 -4.70 -5.42 -13.07
N TRP A 208 -4.73 -4.48 -12.12
CA TRP A 208 -4.46 -3.07 -12.41
C TRP A 208 -2.99 -2.80 -12.67
N LEU A 209 -2.07 -3.51 -12.02
CA LEU A 209 -0.64 -3.39 -12.24
C LEU A 209 -0.29 -3.86 -13.67
N PHE A 210 -0.82 -5.00 -14.08
CA PHE A 210 -0.67 -5.49 -15.45
C PHE A 210 -1.22 -4.47 -16.45
N ARG A 211 -2.45 -3.98 -16.22
CA ARG A 211 -3.05 -2.97 -17.09
C ARG A 211 -2.23 -1.68 -17.18
N VAL A 212 -1.71 -1.17 -16.07
CA VAL A 212 -0.91 0.06 -16.03
C VAL A 212 0.43 -0.13 -16.74
N LEU A 213 1.12 -1.24 -16.53
CA LEU A 213 2.46 -1.46 -17.09
C LEU A 213 2.45 -1.86 -18.58
N PHE A 214 1.43 -2.60 -19.02
CA PHE A 214 1.41 -3.19 -20.37
C PHE A 214 0.44 -2.51 -21.35
N THR A 215 -0.52 -1.68 -20.88
CA THR A 215 -1.46 -1.00 -21.78
C THR A 215 -0.97 0.40 -22.14
N ASN A 216 -0.97 0.74 -23.44
CA ASN A 216 -0.54 2.05 -23.96
C ASN A 216 -1.41 3.25 -23.50
N THR A 217 -2.51 3.01 -22.77
CA THR A 217 -3.44 4.05 -22.29
C THR A 217 -2.77 5.15 -21.44
N TYR A 218 -1.60 4.87 -20.84
CA TYR A 218 -0.87 5.83 -20.00
C TYR A 218 0.48 6.30 -20.58
N LYS A 219 0.84 5.90 -21.81
CA LYS A 219 2.13 6.29 -22.44
C LYS A 219 2.07 7.63 -23.21
N GLY A 220 0.91 8.31 -23.22
CA GLY A 220 0.60 9.35 -24.21
C GLY A 220 0.89 10.82 -23.85
N THR A 221 1.30 11.17 -22.64
CA THR A 221 1.38 12.59 -22.23
C THR A 221 2.77 13.21 -22.10
N ASP A 222 3.86 12.42 -22.16
CA ASP A 222 5.21 12.93 -21.87
C ASP A 222 6.23 12.66 -22.99
N SER A 223 5.85 12.87 -24.26
CA SER A 223 6.86 13.00 -25.32
C SER A 223 7.16 14.49 -25.54
N PRO A 224 8.30 15.01 -25.07
CA PRO A 224 8.70 16.41 -25.34
C PRO A 224 8.86 16.71 -26.84
N TYR A 225 8.94 15.67 -27.69
CA TYR A 225 9.01 15.82 -29.15
C TYR A 225 7.70 16.36 -29.75
N ARG A 226 6.53 15.92 -29.26
CA ARG A 226 5.23 16.36 -29.82
C ARG A 226 4.92 17.84 -29.56
N VAL A 227 5.34 18.36 -28.40
CA VAL A 227 5.11 19.77 -28.04
C VAL A 227 5.95 20.70 -28.93
N HIS A 228 7.13 20.26 -29.37
CA HIS A 228 7.97 21.00 -30.30
C HIS A 228 7.44 20.93 -31.73
N GLU A 229 6.94 19.78 -32.19
CA GLU A 229 6.30 19.64 -33.51
C GLU A 229 5.04 20.50 -33.64
N ASP A 230 4.15 20.48 -32.63
CA ASP A 230 2.92 21.29 -32.66
C ASP A 230 3.23 22.79 -32.67
N ARG A 231 4.25 23.24 -31.91
CA ARG A 231 4.66 24.65 -31.92
C ARG A 231 5.35 25.08 -33.21
N ALA A 232 6.10 24.18 -33.85
CA ALA A 232 6.73 24.44 -35.13
C ALA A 232 5.69 24.54 -36.26
N ALA A 233 4.74 23.60 -36.30
CA ALA A 233 3.65 23.61 -37.28
C ALA A 233 2.75 24.85 -37.15
N LEU A 234 2.44 25.28 -35.92
CA LEU A 234 1.67 26.50 -35.67
C LEU A 234 2.43 27.78 -36.07
N ARG A 235 3.76 27.79 -35.96
CA ARG A 235 4.59 28.92 -36.42
C ARG A 235 4.67 29.02 -37.94
N GLU A 236 4.76 27.89 -38.63
CA GLU A 236 4.80 27.87 -40.11
C GLU A 236 3.45 28.31 -40.71
N GLN A 237 2.34 27.95 -40.08
CA GLN A 237 1.00 28.43 -40.48
C GLN A 237 0.81 29.93 -40.23
N SER A 238 1.41 30.51 -39.17
CA SER A 238 1.30 31.96 -38.93
C SER A 238 2.17 32.82 -39.84
N LEU A 239 3.16 32.23 -40.51
CA LEU A 239 4.09 32.94 -41.41
C LEU A 239 3.68 32.83 -42.89
N SER A 240 2.63 32.06 -43.20
CA SER A 240 2.16 31.79 -44.57
C SER A 240 0.81 32.43 -44.91
N GLY A 241 0.29 33.30 -44.03
CA GLY A 241 -0.89 34.16 -44.27
C GLY A 241 -0.54 35.63 -44.16
#